data_AF-A0A644TA79-F1
#
_entry.id   AF-A0A644TA79-F1
#
_cell.length_a   1.000
_cell.length_b   1.000
_cell.length_c   1.000
_cell.angle_alpha   90.00
_cell.angle_beta   90.00
_cell.angle_gamma   90.00
#
_symmetry.space_group_name_H-M   'P 1'
#
loop_
_entity.id
_entity.type
_entity.pdbx_description
1 polymer ?
#
loop_
_entity_poly.entity_id
_entity_poly.type
_entity_poly.pdbx_seq_one_letter_code
_entity_poly.pdbx_strand_id
1 'polypeptide(L)'
;MNNLKHIEDYFIKLHRSFGISELSYQNRRLELDESNMKQLVFASEAFDEEFENLVDHCSMIYDELQKGFSLKIRKDVNNNYLVNVI
;
A
#
# COMPACT_ATOMS: atom_id res chain seq x y z
N MET A 1 -13.47 3.45 10.40
CA MET A 1 -12.68 2.34 11.00
C MET A 1 -12.65 1.03 10.19
N ASN A 2 -13.71 0.61 9.47
CA ASN A 2 -13.63 -0.61 8.63
C ASN A 2 -12.65 -0.46 7.46
N ASN A 3 -12.54 0.74 6.87
CA ASN A 3 -11.69 0.99 5.70
C ASN A 3 -10.19 0.81 6.02
N LEU A 4 -9.76 1.13 7.24
CA LEU A 4 -8.36 0.95 7.66
C LEU A 4 -7.97 -0.52 7.62
N LYS A 5 -8.79 -1.40 8.19
CA LYS A 5 -8.53 -2.85 8.15
C LYS A 5 -8.56 -3.40 6.71
N HIS A 6 -9.46 -2.90 5.87
CA HIS A 6 -9.51 -3.27 4.46
C HIS A 6 -8.23 -2.86 3.71
N ILE A 7 -7.68 -1.67 3.98
CA ILE A 7 -6.42 -1.27 3.34
C ILE A 7 -5.22 -2.04 3.88
N GLU A 8 -5.22 -2.46 5.15
CA GLU A 8 -4.17 -3.32 5.71
C GLU A 8 -4.13 -4.69 5.01
N ASP A 9 -5.29 -5.36 4.91
CA ASP A 9 -5.42 -6.65 4.22
C ASP A 9 -5.05 -6.53 2.74
N TYR A 10 -5.49 -5.45 2.08
CA TYR A 10 -5.16 -5.17 0.70
C TYR A 10 -3.67 -4.90 0.49
N PHE A 11 -3.04 -4.12 1.38
CA PHE A 11 -1.61 -3.83 1.29
C PHE A 11 -0.76 -5.09 1.51
N ILE A 12 -1.17 -5.99 2.39
CA ILE A 12 -0.52 -7.31 2.55
C ILE A 12 -0.63 -8.15 1.28
N LYS A 13 -1.78 -8.12 0.57
CA LYS A 13 -1.92 -8.78 -0.74
C LYS A 13 -0.92 -8.22 -1.74
N LEU A 14 -0.82 -6.90 -1.87
CA LEU A 14 0.11 -6.25 -2.79
C LEU A 14 1.57 -6.58 -2.48
N HIS A 15 1.94 -6.64 -1.21
CA HIS A 15 3.28 -7.07 -0.81
C HIS A 15 3.60 -8.50 -1.25
N ARG A 16 2.65 -9.42 -1.11
CA ARG A 16 2.84 -10.83 -1.53
C ARG A 16 2.91 -10.97 -3.04
N SER A 17 2.12 -10.20 -3.78
CA SER A 17 2.05 -10.28 -5.24
C SER A 17 3.20 -9.54 -5.93
N PHE A 18 3.60 -8.38 -5.40
CA PHE A 18 4.43 -7.41 -6.11
C PHE A 18 5.63 -6.90 -5.29
N GLY A 19 5.80 -7.35 -4.05
CA GLY A 19 6.91 -6.95 -3.19
C GLY A 19 6.80 -5.55 -2.59
N ILE A 20 5.68 -4.85 -2.80
CA ILE A 20 5.47 -3.49 -2.26
C ILE A 20 5.48 -3.56 -0.73
N SER A 21 6.44 -2.91 -0.11
CA SER A 21 6.66 -2.99 1.35
C SER A 21 6.41 -1.65 2.06
N GLU A 22 6.40 -0.56 1.30
CA GLU A 22 6.24 0.79 1.82
C GLU A 22 5.58 1.67 0.74
N LEU A 23 4.65 2.51 1.19
CA LEU A 23 4.05 3.59 0.39
C LEU A 23 3.76 4.80 1.27
N SER A 24 3.74 5.98 0.65
CA SER A 24 3.23 7.22 1.23
C SER A 24 2.13 7.77 0.34
N TYR A 25 1.08 8.29 0.98
CA TYR A 25 0.01 9.01 0.30
C TYR A 25 -0.13 10.40 0.90
N GLN A 26 0.32 11.41 0.16
CA GLN A 26 0.33 12.80 0.59
C GLN A 26 -0.09 13.70 -0.56
N ASN A 27 -0.80 14.78 -0.27
CA ASN A 27 -1.26 15.75 -1.29
C ASN A 27 -1.99 15.08 -2.48
N ARG A 28 -2.80 14.04 -2.21
CA ARG A 28 -3.51 13.23 -3.21
C ARG A 28 -2.59 12.52 -4.23
N ARG A 29 -1.36 12.19 -3.83
CA ARG A 29 -0.40 11.46 -4.65
C ARG A 29 0.12 10.25 -3.90
N LEU A 30 0.15 9.12 -4.60
CA LEU A 30 0.76 7.89 -4.13
C LEU A 30 2.24 7.89 -4.53
N GLU A 31 3.09 7.62 -3.55
CA GLU A 31 4.52 7.44 -3.71
C GLU A 31 4.88 6.03 -3.24
N LEU A 32 5.58 5.29 -4.10
CA LEU A 32 6.11 3.96 -3.79
C LEU A 32 7.63 4.06 -3.67
N ASP A 33 8.22 3.32 -2.73
CA ASP A 33 9.68 3.24 -2.62
C ASP A 33 10.32 2.70 -3.93
N GLU A 34 11.38 3.34 -4.41
CA GLU A 34 12.14 2.98 -5.61
C GLU A 34 12.69 1.55 -5.54
N SER A 35 12.95 1.05 -4.34
CA SER A 35 13.29 -0.36 -4.07
C SER A 35 12.24 -1.32 -4.64
N ASN A 36 10.96 -0.96 -4.48
CA ASN A 36 9.81 -1.75 -4.90
C ASN A 36 9.61 -1.63 -6.41
N MET A 37 9.94 -0.47 -7.01
CA MET A 37 9.79 -0.24 -8.45
C MET A 37 10.60 -1.21 -9.32
N LYS A 38 11.78 -1.66 -8.89
CA LYS A 38 12.59 -2.62 -9.68
C LYS A 38 11.92 -3.97 -9.88
N GLN A 39 11.02 -4.38 -8.98
CA GLN A 39 10.23 -5.61 -9.12
C GLN A 39 8.96 -5.36 -9.96
N LEU A 40 8.46 -4.11 -9.94
CA LEU A 40 7.28 -3.67 -10.68
C LEU A 40 7.53 -3.45 -12.18
N VAL A 41 8.76 -3.13 -12.59
CA VAL A 41 9.13 -2.95 -14.02
C VAL A 41 8.89 -4.21 -14.86
N PHE A 42 8.68 -5.38 -14.24
CA PHE A 42 8.33 -6.63 -14.90
C PHE A 42 6.87 -7.05 -14.70
N ALA A 43 6.07 -6.26 -13.98
CA ALA A 43 4.71 -6.60 -13.64
C ALA A 43 3.75 -6.18 -14.76
N SER A 44 3.06 -7.19 -15.30
CA SER A 44 2.06 -7.17 -16.38
C SER A 44 0.89 -6.20 -16.17
N GLU A 45 -0.01 -6.06 -17.15
CA GLU A 45 -1.31 -5.35 -17.09
C GLU A 45 -2.09 -5.55 -15.76
N ALA A 46 -1.97 -6.72 -15.13
CA ALA A 46 -2.58 -7.01 -13.82
C ALA A 46 -2.06 -6.13 -12.67
N PHE A 47 -0.84 -5.58 -12.77
CA PHE A 47 -0.33 -4.61 -11.81
C PHE A 47 -0.93 -3.23 -12.01
N ASP A 48 -1.14 -2.80 -13.26
CA ASP A 48 -1.73 -1.49 -13.56
C ASP A 48 -3.14 -1.39 -12.96
N GLU A 49 -3.95 -2.45 -13.10
CA GLU A 49 -5.29 -2.51 -12.49
C GLU A 49 -5.23 -2.48 -10.96
N GLU A 50 -4.30 -3.21 -10.34
CA GLU A 50 -4.12 -3.19 -8.88
C GLU A 50 -3.54 -1.85 -8.40
N PHE A 51 -2.75 -1.16 -9.21
CA PHE A 51 -2.19 0.14 -8.87
C PHE A 51 -3.27 1.22 -8.85
N GLU A 52 -4.15 1.27 -9.86
CA GLU A 52 -5.30 2.18 -9.86
C GLU A 52 -6.22 1.91 -8.65
N ASN A 53 -6.52 0.64 -8.38
CA ASN A 53 -7.28 0.24 -7.19
C ASN A 53 -6.61 0.68 -5.88
N LEU A 54 -5.28 0.61 -5.79
CA LEU A 54 -4.53 1.08 -4.63
C LEU A 54 -4.65 2.60 -4.46
N VAL A 55 -4.55 3.37 -5.54
CA VAL A 55 -4.71 4.83 -5.51
C VAL A 55 -6.10 5.21 -5.00
N ASP A 56 -7.14 4.53 -5.48
CA ASP A 56 -8.52 4.74 -5.03
C ASP A 56 -8.69 4.46 -3.53
N HIS A 57 -8.18 3.33 -3.05
CA HIS A 57 -8.22 2.99 -1.62
C HIS A 57 -7.46 4.03 -0.79
N CYS A 58 -6.30 4.49 -1.27
CA CYS A 58 -5.53 5.51 -0.56
C CYS A 58 -6.27 6.85 -0.52
N SER A 59 -6.97 7.24 -1.59
CA SER A 59 -7.79 8.44 -1.60
C SER A 59 -8.92 8.35 -0.57
N MET A 60 -9.60 7.21 -0.47
CA MET A 60 -10.65 7.00 0.53
C MET A 60 -10.13 7.15 1.96
N ILE A 61 -8.96 6.58 2.26
CA ILE A 61 -8.32 6.71 3.58
C ILE A 61 -7.88 8.14 3.84
N TYR A 62 -7.31 8.83 2.84
CA TYR A 62 -6.95 10.24 2.97
C TYR A 62 -8.16 11.11 3.28
N ASP A 63 -9.29 10.87 2.62
CA ASP A 63 -10.54 11.58 2.88
C ASP A 63 -11.13 11.22 4.27
N GLU A 64 -10.89 10.02 4.82
CA GLU A 64 -11.29 9.66 6.20
C GLU A 64 -10.36 10.31 7.24
N LEU A 65 -9.04 10.29 7.01
CA LEU A 65 -8.04 10.80 7.95
C LEU A 65 -7.87 12.32 7.88
N GLN A 66 -8.24 12.95 6.76
CA GLN A 66 -8.02 14.37 6.43
C GLN A 66 -6.54 14.79 6.56
N LYS A 67 -5.62 13.85 6.40
CA LYS A 67 -4.17 14.06 6.45
C LYS A 67 -3.45 13.01 5.62
N GLY A 68 -2.23 13.36 5.19
CA GLY A 68 -1.33 12.39 4.58
C GLY A 68 -0.99 11.24 5.53
N PHE A 69 -0.74 10.07 4.97
CA PHE A 69 -0.38 8.87 5.73
C PHE A 69 0.67 8.05 4.98
N SER A 70 1.38 7.19 5.70
CA SER A 70 2.27 6.20 5.11
C SER A 70 1.92 4.81 5.62
N LEU A 71 2.03 3.81 4.75
CA LEU A 71 1.89 2.41 5.12
C LEU A 71 3.23 1.73 5.00
N LYS A 72 3.61 1.00 6.06
CA LYS A 72 4.83 0.18 6.05
C LYS A 72 4.52 -1.21 6.55
N ILE A 73 4.90 -2.22 5.75
CA ILE A 73 4.83 -3.61 6.15
C ILE A 73 6.07 -3.99 6.95
N ARG A 74 5.84 -4.67 8.06
CA ARG A 74 6.88 -5.31 8.88
C ARG A 74 6.46 -6.74 9.19
N LYS A 75 7.44 -7.58 9.49
CA LYS A 75 7.18 -8.91 10.04
C LYS A 75 7.32 -8.86 11.56
N ASP A 76 6.38 -9.47 12.28
CA ASP A 76 6.52 -9.70 13.71
C ASP A 76 7.50 -10.86 14.00
N VAL A 77 7.72 -11.14 15.28
CA VAL A 77 8.58 -12.25 15.73
C VAL A 77 8.09 -13.64 15.29
N ASN A 78 6.83 -13.76 14.85
CA ASN A 78 6.19 -14.98 14.36
C ASN A 78 6.07 -15.01 12.83
N ASN A 79 6.71 -14.08 12.11
CA ASN A 79 6.61 -13.89 10.66
C ASN A 79 5.22 -13.47 10.13
N ASN A 80 4.33 -12.94 10.97
CA ASN A 80 3.09 -12.33 10.52
C ASN A 80 3.35 -10.92 9.98
N TYR A 81 2.59 -10.54 8.95
CA TYR A 81 2.64 -9.18 8.42
C TYR A 81 1.87 -8.23 9.34
N LEU A 82 2.52 -7.13 9.71
CA LEU A 82 1.93 -5.99 10.40
C LEU A 82 2.02 -4.78 9.49
N VAL A 83 0.93 -4.03 9.38
CA VAL A 83 0.87 -2.78 8.63
C VAL A 83 0.82 -1.64 9.62
N ASN A 84 1.79 -0.73 9.53
CA ASN A 84 1.82 0.48 10.33
C ASN A 84 1.31 1.64 9.48
N VAL A 85 0.25 2.31 9.96
CA VAL A 85 -0.24 3.58 9.42
C VAL A 85 0.43 4.73 10.19
N ILE A 86 1.21 5.57 9.50
CA ILE A 86 1.97 6.70 10.09
C ILE A 86 1.42 8.02 9.56
#